data_AF-A0A392TH98-F1
#
_entry.id   AF-A0A392TH98-F1
#
_cell.length_a   1.000
_cell.length_b   1.000
_cell.length_c   1.000
_cell.angle_alpha   90.00
_cell.angle_beta   90.00
_cell.angle_gamma   90.00
#
_symmetry.space_group_name_H-M   'P 1'
#
loop_
_entity.id
_entity.type
_entity.pdbx_description
1 polymer ?
#
loop_
_entity_poly.entity_id
_entity_poly.type
_entity_poly.pdbx_seq_one_letter_code
_entity_poly.pdbx_strand_id
1 'polypeptide(L)'
;MKYSKEKERIDEIRRLKQKREELLFALQEAERRYDLARAADLRYGAIEEVETAIKNLEGSADGNTDENLMLTETVGPDQIA
;
A
#
# COMPACT_ATOMS: atom_id res chain seq x y z
N MET A 1 3.83 -23.74 15.00
CA MET A 1 2.98 -23.18 13.92
C MET A 1 2.83 -21.65 13.96
N LYS A 2 3.04 -20.94 15.09
CA LYS A 2 2.94 -19.46 15.15
C LYS A 2 4.03 -18.74 14.34
N TYR A 3 5.27 -19.25 14.33
CA TYR A 3 6.39 -18.66 13.57
C TYR A 3 6.22 -18.66 12.05
N SER A 4 5.56 -19.68 11.48
CA SER A 4 5.39 -19.79 10.03
C SER A 4 4.50 -18.68 9.48
N LYS A 5 3.43 -18.33 10.21
CA LYS A 5 2.48 -17.27 9.83
C LYS A 5 3.12 -15.88 9.92
N GLU A 6 3.95 -15.65 10.92
CA GLU A 6 4.65 -14.37 11.08
C GLU A 6 5.70 -14.16 9.98
N LYS A 7 6.42 -15.22 9.64
CA LYS A 7 7.40 -15.19 8.54
C LYS A 7 6.73 -14.94 7.19
N GLU A 8 5.61 -15.61 6.91
CA GLU A 8 4.83 -15.41 5.69
C GLU A 8 4.31 -13.97 5.58
N ARG A 9 3.82 -13.39 6.69
CA ARG A 9 3.38 -11.99 6.74
C ARG A 9 4.54 -11.01 6.49
N ILE A 10 5.71 -11.24 7.07
CA ILE A 10 6.91 -10.42 6.83
C ILE A 10 7.34 -10.51 5.36
N ASP A 11 7.32 -11.71 4.78
CA ASP A 11 7.63 -11.90 3.36
C ASP A 11 6.63 -11.18 2.46
N GLU A 12 5.35 -11.13 2.83
CA GLU A 12 4.31 -10.41 2.09
C GLU A 12 4.47 -8.88 2.17
N ILE A 13 4.77 -8.34 3.35
CA ILE A 13 5.11 -6.92 3.51
C ILE A 13 6.33 -6.57 2.65
N ARG A 14 7.34 -7.44 2.62
CA ARG A 14 8.55 -7.23 1.81
C ARG A 14 8.22 -7.20 0.31
N ARG A 15 7.36 -8.11 -0.17
CA ARG A 15 6.90 -8.13 -1.57
C ARG A 15 6.13 -6.87 -1.93
N LEU A 16 5.24 -6.40 -1.05
CA LEU A 16 4.48 -5.18 -1.29
C LEU A 16 5.38 -3.94 -1.33
N LYS A 17 6.38 -3.84 -0.44
CA LYS A 17 7.39 -2.77 -0.49
C LYS A 17 8.17 -2.77 -1.80
N GLN A 18 8.56 -3.95 -2.28
CA GLN A 18 9.22 -4.07 -3.59
C GLN A 18 8.31 -3.62 -4.73
N LYS A 19 7.04 -4.04 -4.72
CA LYS A 19 6.04 -3.60 -5.71
C LYS A 19 5.82 -2.08 -5.68
N ARG A 20 5.84 -1.46 -4.49
CA ARG A 20 5.78 0.00 -4.34
C ARG A 20 6.96 0.68 -5.03
N GLU A 21 8.18 0.17 -4.85
CA GLU A 21 9.36 0.72 -5.52
C GLU A 21 9.27 0.60 -7.05
N GLU A 22 8.77 -0.53 -7.56
CA GLU A 22 8.52 -0.71 -9.00
C GLU A 22 7.52 0.31 -9.55
N LEU A 23 6.44 0.56 -8.82
CA LEU A 23 5.42 1.56 -9.20
C LEU A 23 5.97 2.99 -9.13
N LEU A 24 6.81 3.31 -8.14
CA LEU A 24 7.49 4.60 -8.06
C LEU A 24 8.45 4.81 -9.23
N PHE A 25 9.16 3.76 -9.66
CA PHE A 25 10.00 3.83 -10.84
C PHE A 25 9.17 4.06 -12.11
N ALA A 26 8.04 3.37 -12.25
CA ALA A 26 7.10 3.59 -13.34
C ALA A 26 6.51 5.01 -13.33
N LEU A 27 6.25 5.57 -12.14
CA LEU A 27 5.81 6.95 -11.97
C LEU A 27 6.89 7.92 -12.46
N GLN A 28 8.14 7.76 -12.02
CA GLN A 28 9.26 8.60 -12.48
C GLN A 28 9.46 8.52 -14.00
N GLU A 29 9.29 7.34 -14.58
CA GLU A 29 9.36 7.17 -16.03
C GLU A 29 8.19 7.88 -16.74
N ALA A 30 6.97 7.80 -16.21
CA ALA A 30 5.81 8.52 -16.73
C ALA A 30 6.00 10.04 -16.63
N GLU A 31 6.49 10.54 -15.48
CA GLU A 31 6.83 11.95 -15.29
C GLU A 31 7.89 12.43 -16.28
N ARG A 32 8.95 11.62 -16.50
CA ARG A 32 10.01 11.93 -17.48
C ARG A 32 9.48 12.00 -18.91
N ARG A 33 8.48 11.19 -19.24
CA ARG A 33 7.81 11.18 -20.55
C ARG A 33 6.74 12.27 -20.68
N TYR A 34 6.52 13.08 -19.65
CA TYR A 34 5.42 14.05 -19.55
C TYR A 34 4.03 13.42 -19.68
N ASP A 35 3.90 12.14 -19.34
CA ASP A 35 2.63 11.42 -19.31
C ASP A 35 1.94 11.65 -17.95
N LEU A 36 1.33 12.83 -17.83
CA LEU A 36 0.70 13.28 -16.58
C LEU A 36 -0.53 12.45 -16.20
N ALA A 37 -1.25 11.91 -17.19
CA ALA A 37 -2.40 11.05 -16.95
C ALA A 37 -1.95 9.75 -16.27
N ARG A 38 -0.95 9.10 -16.86
CA ARG A 38 -0.39 7.87 -16.29
C ARG A 38 0.30 8.11 -14.95
N ALA A 39 0.95 9.25 -14.77
CA ALA A 39 1.56 9.62 -13.50
C ALA A 39 0.50 9.78 -12.39
N ALA A 40 -0.63 10.41 -12.69
CA ALA A 40 -1.74 10.54 -11.74
C ALA A 40 -2.33 9.17 -11.37
N ASP A 41 -2.59 8.31 -12.36
CA ASP A 41 -3.13 6.96 -12.14
C ASP A 41 -2.18 6.09 -11.29
N LEU A 42 -0.87 6.19 -11.53
CA LEU A 42 0.12 5.47 -10.74
C LEU A 42 0.21 6.01 -9.31
N ARG A 43 0.19 7.34 -9.14
CA ARG A 43 0.38 8.00 -7.84
C ARG A 43 -0.83 7.84 -6.92
N TYR A 44 -2.03 8.10 -7.41
CA TYR A 44 -3.28 8.08 -6.64
C TYR A 44 -4.08 6.78 -6.77
N GLY A 45 -3.70 5.91 -7.71
CA GLY A 45 -4.25 4.56 -7.78
C GLY A 45 -3.27 3.56 -7.20
N ALA A 46 -2.39 3.04 -8.05
CA ALA A 46 -1.60 1.85 -7.72
C ALA A 46 -0.65 2.03 -6.53
N ILE A 47 0.02 3.18 -6.40
CA ILE A 47 0.95 3.44 -5.28
C ILE A 47 0.17 3.56 -3.97
N GLU A 48 -0.95 4.27 -3.97
CA GLU A 48 -1.78 4.49 -2.79
C GLU A 48 -2.42 3.19 -2.27
N GLU A 49 -2.89 2.33 -3.19
CA GLU A 49 -3.38 0.98 -2.86
C GLU A 49 -2.30 0.13 -2.18
N VAL A 50 -1.08 0.12 -2.74
CA VAL A 50 0.03 -0.67 -2.20
C VAL A 50 0.50 -0.12 -0.85
N GLU A 51 0.56 1.21 -0.68
CA GLU A 51 0.88 1.80 0.62
C GLU A 51 -0.17 1.48 1.69
N THR A 52 -1.45 1.52 1.32
CA THR A 52 -2.55 1.17 2.23
C THR A 52 -2.48 -0.31 2.62
N ALA A 53 -2.20 -1.21 1.67
CA ALA A 53 -2.01 -2.63 1.96
C ALA A 53 -0.82 -2.87 2.91
N ILE A 54 0.30 -2.17 2.72
CA ILE A 54 1.46 -2.25 3.62
C ILE A 54 1.07 -1.79 5.03
N LYS A 55 0.42 -0.62 5.15
CA LYS A 55 -0.02 -0.09 6.45
C LYS A 55 -0.99 -1.03 7.16
N ASN A 56 -1.91 -1.65 6.44
CA ASN A 56 -2.85 -2.62 7.03
C ASN A 56 -2.13 -3.86 7.57
N LEU A 57 -1.14 -4.37 6.84
CA LEU A 57 -0.36 -5.54 7.26
C LEU A 57 0.63 -5.23 8.39
N GLU A 58 1.25 -4.05 8.38
CA GLU A 58 2.14 -3.57 9.45
C GLU A 58 1.35 -3.20 10.72
N GLY A 59 0.22 -2.50 10.59
CA GLY A 59 -0.65 -2.15 11.71
C GLY A 59 -1.31 -3.37 12.37
N SER A 60 -1.55 -4.44 11.60
CA SER A 60 -1.99 -5.73 12.15
C SER A 60 -0.88 -6.53 12.86
N ALA A 61 0.39 -6.13 12.74
CA ALA A 61 1.53 -6.78 13.38
C ALA A 61 1.89 -6.14 14.74
N ASP A 62 1.57 -4.86 14.93
CA ASP A 62 1.62 -4.19 16.24
C ASP A 62 0.39 -4.59 17.07
N GLY A 63 0.40 -5.82 17.57
CA GLY A 63 -0.67 -6.42 18.38
C GLY A 63 -0.86 -5.79 19.77
N ASN A 64 -1.07 -4.48 19.83
CA ASN A 64 -1.42 -3.73 21.05
C ASN A 64 -2.45 -2.61 20.80
N THR A 65 -3.23 -2.68 19.73
CA THR A 65 -4.35 -1.73 19.52
C THR A 65 -5.57 -2.46 18.98
N ASP A 66 -6.18 -3.24 19.87
CA ASP A 66 -7.51 -3.86 19.75
C ASP A 66 -8.66 -2.84 19.60
N GLU A 67 -8.38 -1.53 19.40
CA GLU A 67 -9.42 -0.48 19.38
C GLU A 67 -9.46 0.37 18.10
N ASN A 68 -8.48 0.27 17.18
CA ASN A 68 -8.43 1.13 15.99
C ASN A 68 -8.72 0.40 14.66
N LEU A 69 -9.03 -0.90 14.72
CA LEU A 69 -9.45 -1.68 13.55
C LEU A 69 -10.91 -1.44 13.13
N MET A 70 -11.65 -0.57 13.82
CA MET A 70 -13.01 -0.17 13.44
C MET A 70 -13.08 0.99 12.42
N LEU A 71 -11.94 1.48 11.90
CA LEU A 71 -11.91 2.69 11.04
C LEU A 71 -11.55 2.45 9.57
N THR A 72 -11.28 1.22 9.13
CA THR A 72 -10.89 0.93 7.74
C THR A 72 -11.96 0.21 6.89
N GLU A 73 -13.20 0.12 7.37
CA GLU A 73 -14.37 -0.21 6.53
C GLU A 73 -14.94 1.00 5.74
N THR A 74 -14.22 2.13 5.68
CA THR A 74 -14.62 3.30 4.89
C THR A 74 -13.46 3.80 4.03
N VAL A 75 -13.15 3.09 2.95
CA VAL A 75 -12.57 3.73 1.76
C VAL A 75 -13.33 3.24 0.52
N GLY A 76 -14.62 3.58 0.52
CA GLY A 76 -15.40 3.77 -0.69
C GLY A 76 -15.18 5.20 -1.24
N PRO A 77 -15.44 5.42 -2.53
CA PRO A 77 -14.75 6.42 -3.36
C PRO A 77 -15.28 7.85 -3.15
N ASP A 78 -14.78 8.56 -2.16
CA ASP A 78 -15.21 9.96 -1.90
C ASP A 78 -14.07 10.92 -1.52
N GLN A 79 -12.89 10.74 -2.14
CA GLN A 79 -11.82 11.74 -2.08
C GLN A 79 -11.88 12.69 -3.28
N ILE A 80 -13.01 13.39 -3.41
CA ILE A 80 -13.10 14.67 -4.13
C ILE A 80 -13.90 15.63 -3.23
N ALA A 81 -13.19 16.39 -2.39
CA ALA A 81 -13.68 17.61 -1.73
C ALA A 81 -12.51 18.55 -1.44
#